data_AF-A0A4U0GF56-F1
#
_entry.id   AF-A0A4U0GF56-F1
#
_cell.length_a   1.000
_cell.length_b   1.000
_cell.length_c   1.000
_cell.angle_alpha   90.00
_cell.angle_beta   90.00
_cell.angle_gamma   90.00
#
_symmetry.space_group_name_H-M   'P 1'
#
loop_
_entity.id
_entity.type
_entity.pdbx_description
1 polymer ?
#
loop_
_entity_poly.entity_id
_entity_poly.type
_entity_poly.pdbx_seq_one_letter_code
_entity_poly.pdbx_strand_id
1 'polypeptide(L)'
;MPRMCGRASIGIAAWISCAMGCLAWAPVARAADEVYRCQVDGATVFSDKPCGDSAERIDVPPPMILPPPSGPKVDLLGEAERRDQRAAERKAKADAEWTADYQARKEQEEKLRAARIADEIVTGMTPEDVRRMRGDPITVATSQSGKSQRMTWSYLLDDGSRLHVKFTDGVVSSTSLRQEKK
;
A
#
# COMPACT_ATOMS: atom_id res chain seq x y z
N MET A 1 -16.91 -30.80 -40.35
CA MET A 1 -18.26 -30.23 -40.52
C MET A 1 -18.14 -28.73 -40.69
N PRO A 2 -18.34 -28.21 -41.92
CA PRO A 2 -18.26 -26.78 -42.22
C PRO A 2 -19.67 -26.17 -42.42
N ARG A 3 -19.88 -24.94 -41.94
CA ARG A 3 -20.86 -23.96 -42.46
C ARG A 3 -20.13 -22.62 -42.36
N MET A 4 -19.56 -22.03 -43.42
CA MET A 4 -20.17 -21.46 -44.62
C MET A 4 -21.37 -20.54 -44.35
N CYS A 5 -21.11 -19.23 -44.44
CA CYS A 5 -21.92 -18.17 -45.06
C CYS A 5 -21.03 -16.92 -45.05
N GLY A 6 -20.74 -16.15 -46.10
CA GLY A 6 -21.07 -16.08 -47.52
C GLY A 6 -20.48 -14.73 -47.97
N ARG A 7 -19.60 -14.68 -48.99
CA ARG A 7 -19.89 -14.20 -50.36
C ARG A 7 -20.82 -12.97 -50.42
N ALA A 8 -20.60 -11.96 -51.25
CA ALA A 8 -19.63 -11.73 -52.31
C ALA A 8 -19.77 -10.26 -52.76
N SER A 9 -18.70 -9.77 -53.38
CA SER A 9 -18.64 -8.57 -54.21
C SER A 9 -19.68 -8.53 -55.32
N ILE A 10 -20.25 -7.35 -55.59
CA ILE A 10 -20.80 -6.88 -56.88
C ILE A 10 -20.59 -5.35 -56.84
N GLY A 11 -20.01 -4.63 -57.80
CA GLY A 11 -19.74 -4.92 -59.20
C GLY A 11 -20.42 -3.85 -60.08
N ILE A 12 -19.67 -2.78 -60.38
CA ILE A 12 -19.58 -2.08 -61.68
C ILE A 12 -20.80 -1.26 -62.20
N ALA A 13 -20.43 -0.17 -62.90
CA ALA A 13 -21.15 0.62 -63.91
C ALA A 13 -22.11 1.70 -63.38
N ALA A 14 -21.71 2.97 -63.41
CA ALA A 14 -21.58 3.86 -64.57
C ALA A 14 -22.90 4.61 -64.87
N TRP A 15 -22.75 5.91 -65.10
CA TRP A 15 -23.34 6.77 -66.15
C TRP A 15 -23.52 8.20 -65.61
N ILE A 16 -22.62 9.10 -66.01
CA ILE A 16 -22.91 10.24 -66.91
C ILE A 16 -23.94 11.23 -66.32
N SER A 17 -23.48 12.41 -65.89
CA SER A 17 -23.76 13.63 -66.66
C SER A 17 -23.13 14.88 -66.06
N CYS A 18 -22.59 15.66 -66.99
CA CYS A 18 -22.13 17.02 -66.90
C CYS A 18 -23.21 17.94 -66.32
N ALA A 19 -22.90 18.68 -65.25
CA ALA A 19 -23.53 19.96 -64.96
C ALA A 19 -22.53 20.82 -64.19
N MET A 20 -21.73 21.53 -64.97
CA MET A 20 -21.01 22.73 -64.59
C MET A 20 -22.04 23.74 -64.09
N GLY A 21 -22.29 23.75 -62.78
CA GLY A 21 -23.20 24.68 -62.11
C GLY A 21 -22.44 25.33 -60.97
N CYS A 22 -22.17 26.63 -61.11
CA CYS A 22 -21.51 27.48 -60.14
C CYS A 22 -22.01 27.20 -58.72
N LEU A 23 -21.20 26.49 -57.91
CA LEU A 23 -21.39 26.46 -56.47
C LEU A 23 -20.91 27.82 -55.95
N ALA A 24 -21.81 28.80 -56.01
CA ALA A 24 -21.68 29.99 -55.20
C ALA A 24 -21.49 29.50 -53.76
N TRP A 25 -20.31 29.80 -53.18
CA TRP A 25 -20.13 29.80 -51.75
C TRP A 25 -21.13 30.80 -51.17
N ALA A 26 -22.35 30.34 -50.92
CA ALA A 26 -23.25 31.01 -50.01
C ALA A 26 -22.53 30.98 -48.65
N PRO A 27 -22.23 32.15 -48.05
CA PRO A 27 -21.76 32.15 -46.67
C PRO A 27 -22.85 31.46 -45.86
N VAL A 28 -22.52 30.31 -45.27
CA VAL A 28 -23.34 29.71 -44.22
C VAL A 28 -23.26 30.72 -43.08
N ALA A 29 -24.23 31.63 -43.04
CA ALA A 29 -24.44 32.49 -41.89
C ALA A 29 -24.60 31.54 -40.71
N ARG A 30 -23.58 31.48 -39.84
CA ARG A 30 -23.74 30.86 -38.52
C ARG A 30 -24.73 31.76 -37.81
N ALA A 31 -26.00 31.35 -37.80
CA ALA A 31 -27.00 31.95 -36.93
C ALA A 31 -26.40 31.90 -35.52
N ALA A 32 -26.42 33.05 -34.84
CA ALA A 32 -26.10 33.10 -33.42
C ALA A 32 -26.94 32.03 -32.70
N ASP A 33 -26.34 31.31 -31.75
CA ASP A 33 -27.04 30.29 -30.95
C ASP A 33 -28.10 31.00 -30.08
N GLU A 34 -29.28 31.21 -30.65
CA GLU A 34 -30.45 31.77 -29.99
C GLU A 34 -31.20 30.64 -29.31
N VAL A 35 -31.26 30.67 -27.97
CA VAL A 35 -32.00 29.69 -27.18
C VAL A 35 -33.44 30.18 -26.98
N TYR A 36 -34.42 29.38 -27.39
CA TYR A 36 -35.84 29.66 -27.24
C TYR A 36 -36.41 28.85 -26.08
N ARG A 37 -37.24 29.47 -25.25
CA ARG A 37 -38.07 28.83 -24.24
C ARG A 37 -39.47 28.61 -24.78
N CYS A 38 -39.94 27.39 -24.61
CA CYS A 38 -41.16 26.87 -25.21
C CYS A 38 -42.04 26.24 -24.15
N GLN A 39 -43.36 26.39 -24.27
CA GLN A 39 -44.30 25.63 -23.48
C GLN A 39 -44.98 24.59 -24.37
N VAL A 40 -44.63 23.32 -24.18
CA VAL A 40 -45.19 22.19 -24.94
C VAL A 40 -45.87 21.25 -23.94
N ASP A 41 -47.18 21.03 -24.10
CA ASP A 41 -47.99 20.16 -23.23
C ASP A 41 -47.86 20.45 -21.72
N GLY A 42 -47.72 21.73 -21.36
CA GLY A 42 -47.56 22.17 -19.98
C GLY A 42 -46.13 22.02 -19.41
N ALA A 43 -45.16 21.55 -20.19
CA ALA A 43 -43.75 21.49 -19.84
C ALA A 43 -42.94 22.60 -20.52
N THR A 44 -41.97 23.16 -19.79
CA THR A 44 -41.00 24.12 -20.36
C THR A 44 -39.86 23.35 -21.03
N VAL A 45 -39.61 23.62 -22.32
CA VAL A 45 -38.52 23.03 -23.10
C VAL A 45 -37.66 24.16 -23.69
N PHE A 46 -36.35 23.91 -23.84
CA PHE A 46 -35.43 24.84 -24.50
C PHE A 46 -35.00 24.29 -25.87
N SER A 47 -34.96 25.13 -26.88
CA SER A 47 -34.62 24.73 -28.25
C SER A 47 -33.80 25.81 -28.96
N ASP A 48 -32.89 25.39 -29.83
CA ASP A 48 -32.09 26.29 -30.69
C ASP A 48 -32.90 26.78 -31.92
N LYS A 49 -34.20 26.49 -31.96
CA LYS A 49 -35.16 26.92 -33.00
C LYS A 49 -36.49 27.33 -32.37
N PRO A 50 -37.24 28.26 -32.99
CA PRO A 50 -38.58 28.61 -32.52
C PRO A 50 -39.53 27.40 -32.63
N CYS A 51 -40.24 27.12 -31.55
CA CYS A 51 -41.10 25.94 -31.36
C CYS A 51 -42.60 26.22 -31.61
N GLY A 52 -42.96 27.41 -32.09
CA GLY A 52 -44.34 27.85 -32.31
C GLY A 52 -44.60 29.26 -31.79
N ASP A 53 -45.88 29.65 -31.73
CA ASP A 53 -46.30 31.02 -31.39
C ASP A 53 -45.95 31.46 -29.96
N SER A 54 -45.70 30.49 -29.06
CA SER A 54 -45.28 30.73 -27.68
C SER A 54 -43.75 30.68 -27.49
N ALA A 55 -42.97 30.77 -28.56
CA ALA A 55 -41.51 30.75 -28.48
C ALA A 55 -41.00 32.09 -27.93
N GLU A 56 -40.51 32.06 -26.68
CA GLU A 56 -39.86 33.21 -26.06
C GLU A 56 -38.34 33.11 -26.29
N ARG A 57 -37.74 34.11 -26.91
CA ARG A 57 -36.28 34.16 -27.08
C ARG A 57 -35.62 34.51 -25.74
N ILE A 58 -34.68 33.67 -25.30
CA ILE A 58 -33.87 33.94 -24.12
C ILE A 58 -32.51 34.44 -24.56
N ASP A 59 -32.14 35.61 -24.04
CA ASP A 59 -30.77 36.12 -24.14
C ASP A 59 -29.90 35.38 -23.12
N VAL A 60 -29.06 34.46 -23.61
CA VAL A 60 -28.10 33.73 -22.77
C VAL A 60 -26.81 34.54 -22.75
N PRO A 61 -26.39 35.08 -21.58
CA PRO A 61 -25.15 35.82 -21.51
C PRO A 61 -23.98 34.92 -21.93
N PRO A 62 -22.96 35.46 -22.61
CA PRO A 62 -21.79 34.69 -22.98
C PRO A 62 -21.17 34.06 -21.73
N PRO A 63 -20.68 32.81 -21.81
CA PRO A 63 -20.07 32.18 -20.66
C PRO A 63 -18.88 33.01 -20.20
N MET A 64 -18.80 33.25 -18.89
CA MET A 64 -17.64 33.89 -18.30
C MET A 64 -16.46 32.92 -18.37
N ILE A 65 -15.59 33.09 -19.36
CA ILE A 65 -14.34 32.36 -19.43
C ILE A 65 -13.34 33.07 -18.53
N LEU A 66 -13.04 32.46 -17.38
CA LEU A 66 -11.95 32.93 -16.53
C LEU A 66 -10.62 32.71 -17.25
N PRO A 67 -9.76 33.75 -17.37
CA PRO A 67 -8.43 33.55 -17.92
C PRO A 67 -7.65 32.57 -17.03
N PRO A 68 -6.75 31.76 -17.60
CA PRO A 68 -5.86 30.95 -16.79
C PRO A 68 -5.09 31.86 -15.82
N PRO A 69 -4.83 31.41 -14.59
CA PRO A 69 -4.14 32.23 -13.59
C PRO A 69 -2.82 32.75 -14.16
N SER A 70 -2.59 34.05 -14.03
CA SER A 70 -1.34 34.71 -14.39
C SER A 70 -0.28 34.37 -13.36
N GLY A 71 0.52 33.34 -13.64
CA GLY A 71 1.59 32.90 -12.75
C GLY A 71 2.33 31.68 -13.28
N PRO A 72 3.45 31.27 -12.64
CA PRO A 72 4.12 30.04 -12.98
C PRO A 72 3.17 28.86 -12.80
N LYS A 73 3.13 27.96 -13.79
CA LYS A 73 2.38 26.71 -13.66
C LYS A 73 3.05 25.86 -12.58
N VAL A 74 2.31 25.55 -11.51
CA VAL A 74 2.77 24.63 -10.47
C VAL A 74 2.69 23.21 -11.03
N ASP A 75 3.77 22.44 -10.88
CA ASP A 75 3.79 21.03 -11.25
C ASP A 75 3.16 20.16 -10.15
N LEU A 76 1.82 20.16 -10.14
CA LEU A 76 1.03 19.38 -9.19
C LEU A 76 1.23 17.87 -9.38
N LEU A 77 1.53 17.42 -10.62
CA LEU A 77 1.73 16.01 -10.91
C LEU A 77 3.07 15.54 -10.31
N GLY A 78 4.16 16.27 -10.54
CA GLY A 78 5.45 15.95 -9.94
C GLY A 78 5.46 16.09 -8.41
N GLU A 79 4.64 16.95 -7.83
CA GLU A 79 4.43 16.99 -6.36
C GLU A 79 3.72 15.74 -5.83
N ALA A 80 2.69 15.26 -6.52
CA ALA A 80 1.98 14.04 -6.18
C ALA A 80 2.91 12.82 -6.28
N GLU A 81 3.63 12.67 -7.38
CA GLU A 81 4.60 11.57 -7.58
C GLU A 81 5.67 11.54 -6.48
N ARG A 82 6.23 12.70 -6.12
CA ARG A 82 7.20 12.79 -5.01
C ARG A 82 6.58 12.41 -3.66
N ARG A 83 5.29 12.66 -3.45
CA ARG A 83 4.59 12.25 -2.23
C ARG A 83 4.42 10.73 -2.18
N ASP A 84 4.07 10.14 -3.30
CA ASP A 84 3.88 8.69 -3.44
C ASP A 84 5.21 7.94 -3.28
N GLN A 85 6.29 8.45 -3.88
CA GLN A 85 7.64 7.91 -3.69
C GLN A 85 8.06 7.93 -2.21
N ARG A 86 7.91 9.07 -1.52
CA ARG A 86 8.22 9.15 -0.08
C ARG A 86 7.34 8.23 0.75
N ALA A 87 6.08 8.04 0.37
CA ALA A 87 5.19 7.11 1.06
C ALA A 87 5.62 5.65 0.87
N ALA A 88 5.99 5.28 -0.36
CA ALA A 88 6.50 3.96 -0.70
C ALA A 88 7.81 3.66 0.04
N GLU A 89 8.75 4.62 0.09
CA GLU A 89 10.02 4.48 0.83
C GLU A 89 9.79 4.27 2.34
N ARG A 90 8.92 5.09 2.96
CA ARG A 90 8.59 4.92 4.39
C ARG A 90 7.98 3.56 4.67
N LYS A 91 7.08 3.10 3.80
CA LYS A 91 6.46 1.78 3.92
C LYS A 91 7.50 0.68 3.76
N ALA A 92 8.33 0.73 2.72
CA ALA A 92 9.36 -0.26 2.47
C ALA A 92 10.35 -0.36 3.65
N LYS A 93 10.72 0.78 4.24
CA LYS A 93 11.57 0.81 5.44
C LYS A 93 10.87 0.15 6.65
N ALA A 94 9.61 0.51 6.91
CA ALA A 94 8.85 -0.09 8.01
C ALA A 94 8.65 -1.60 7.82
N ASP A 95 8.35 -2.04 6.60
CA ASP A 95 8.19 -3.45 6.24
C ASP A 95 9.52 -4.22 6.42
N ALA A 96 10.65 -3.61 6.04
CA ALA A 96 11.98 -4.19 6.22
C ALA A 96 12.37 -4.31 7.71
N GLU A 97 12.13 -3.25 8.50
CA GLU A 97 12.37 -3.25 9.95
C GLU A 97 11.50 -4.30 10.65
N TRP A 98 10.22 -4.37 10.30
CA TRP A 98 9.30 -5.37 10.84
C TRP A 98 9.71 -6.80 10.48
N THR A 99 10.12 -7.02 9.22
CA THR A 99 10.56 -8.34 8.76
C THR A 99 11.83 -8.77 9.51
N ALA A 100 12.81 -7.87 9.66
CA ALA A 100 14.04 -8.16 10.40
C ALA A 100 13.77 -8.51 11.87
N ASP A 101 12.93 -7.73 12.57
CA ASP A 101 12.51 -8.03 13.94
C ASP A 101 11.79 -9.38 14.03
N TYR A 102 10.85 -9.63 13.12
CA TYR A 102 10.10 -10.88 13.09
C TYR A 102 11.02 -12.09 12.92
N GLN A 103 11.95 -12.04 11.96
CA GLN A 103 12.89 -13.14 11.74
C GLN A 103 13.79 -13.36 12.94
N ALA A 104 14.35 -12.29 13.54
CA ALA A 104 15.18 -12.41 14.73
C ALA A 104 14.42 -13.05 15.91
N ARG A 105 13.15 -12.69 16.11
CA ARG A 105 12.29 -13.33 17.14
C ARG A 105 12.02 -14.79 16.83
N LYS A 106 11.75 -15.15 15.57
CA LYS A 106 11.52 -16.54 15.15
C LYS A 106 12.77 -17.39 15.33
N GLU A 107 13.94 -16.91 14.90
CA GLU A 107 15.22 -17.61 15.08
C GLU A 107 15.52 -17.83 16.55
N GLN A 108 15.29 -16.83 17.40
CA GLN A 108 15.49 -16.96 18.85
C GLN A 108 14.50 -17.97 19.46
N GLU A 109 13.23 -17.97 19.06
CA GLU A 109 12.23 -18.94 19.50
C GLU A 109 12.63 -20.38 19.11
N GLU A 110 13.07 -20.58 17.87
CA GLU A 110 13.54 -21.87 17.37
C GLU A 110 14.79 -22.35 18.11
N LYS A 111 15.74 -21.44 18.37
CA LYS A 111 16.92 -21.74 19.19
C LYS A 111 16.54 -22.20 20.60
N LEU A 112 15.63 -21.48 21.26
CA LEU A 112 15.17 -21.86 22.60
C LEU A 112 14.43 -23.20 22.57
N ARG A 113 13.62 -23.45 21.54
CA ARG A 113 12.94 -24.73 21.34
C ARG A 113 13.93 -25.89 21.15
N ALA A 114 14.92 -25.71 20.28
CA ALA A 114 15.94 -26.72 20.01
C ALA A 114 16.77 -27.02 21.27
N ALA A 115 17.16 -25.98 22.01
CA ALA A 115 17.91 -26.12 23.26
C ALA A 115 17.12 -26.87 24.35
N ARG A 116 15.80 -26.62 24.49
CA ARG A 116 14.94 -27.39 25.40
C ARG A 116 14.87 -28.88 25.03
N ILE A 117 14.87 -29.20 23.73
CA ILE A 117 14.86 -30.60 23.26
C ILE A 117 16.22 -31.26 23.49
N ALA A 118 17.31 -30.51 23.28
CA ALA A 118 18.69 -30.97 23.46
C ALA A 118 19.14 -30.99 24.93
N ASP A 119 18.30 -30.56 25.87
CA ASP A 119 18.66 -30.37 27.29
C ASP A 119 19.90 -29.47 27.49
N GLU A 120 20.01 -28.43 26.67
CA GLU A 120 21.11 -27.46 26.72
C GLU A 120 20.61 -26.10 27.24
N ILE A 121 21.35 -25.50 28.19
CA ILE A 121 21.02 -24.16 28.69
C ILE A 121 21.66 -23.11 27.79
N VAL A 122 20.83 -22.30 27.14
CA VAL A 122 21.28 -21.23 26.24
C VAL A 122 20.78 -19.85 26.70
N THR A 123 21.44 -18.80 26.21
CA THR A 123 21.05 -17.40 26.44
C THR A 123 19.61 -17.14 26.00
N GLY A 124 18.85 -16.43 26.83
CA GLY A 124 17.45 -16.08 26.59
C GLY A 124 16.41 -17.00 27.23
N MET A 125 16.83 -18.14 27.81
CA MET A 125 15.93 -19.00 28.60
C MET A 125 15.49 -18.32 29.90
N THR A 126 14.28 -18.62 30.39
CA THR A 126 13.81 -18.09 31.67
C THR A 126 14.30 -18.96 32.85
N PRO A 127 14.31 -18.44 34.09
CA PRO A 127 14.58 -19.23 35.29
C PRO A 127 13.73 -20.51 35.39
N GLU A 128 12.46 -20.46 34.97
CA GLU A 128 11.55 -21.61 34.98
C GLU A 128 11.95 -22.67 33.95
N ASP A 129 12.40 -22.26 32.76
CA ASP A 129 12.94 -23.19 31.77
C ASP A 129 14.17 -23.92 32.32
N VAL A 130 15.12 -23.16 32.89
CA VAL A 130 16.34 -23.73 33.48
C VAL A 130 16.00 -24.68 34.62
N ARG A 131 15.08 -24.30 35.51
CA ARG A 131 14.64 -25.16 36.62
C ARG A 131 13.96 -26.43 36.12
N ARG A 132 13.18 -26.37 35.03
CA ARG A 132 12.54 -27.54 34.44
C ARG A 132 13.55 -28.55 33.88
N MET A 133 14.66 -28.06 33.33
CA MET A 133 15.70 -28.91 32.73
C MET A 133 16.69 -29.47 33.78
N ARG A 134 17.14 -28.63 34.72
CA ARG A 134 18.20 -29.01 35.69
C ARG A 134 17.71 -29.27 37.11
N GLY A 135 16.44 -29.04 37.41
CA GLY A 135 15.93 -29.05 38.78
C GLY A 135 16.33 -27.81 39.56
N ASP A 136 16.32 -27.91 40.88
CA ASP A 136 16.60 -26.78 41.76
C ASP A 136 18.10 -26.52 41.93
N PRO A 137 18.54 -25.24 41.86
CA PRO A 137 19.93 -24.89 42.08
C PRO A 137 20.33 -25.06 43.55
N ILE A 138 21.59 -25.44 43.79
CA ILE A 138 22.16 -25.53 45.14
C ILE A 138 22.38 -24.16 45.78
N THR A 139 22.53 -23.12 44.97
CA THR A 139 22.75 -21.75 45.46
C THR A 139 22.15 -20.76 44.49
N VAL A 140 21.44 -19.76 45.04
CA VAL A 140 20.89 -18.62 44.31
C VAL A 140 21.43 -17.34 44.94
N ALA A 141 22.27 -16.62 44.20
CA ALA A 141 22.71 -15.28 44.55
C ALA A 141 21.94 -14.26 43.72
N THR A 142 21.29 -13.29 44.37
CA THR A 142 20.56 -12.21 43.69
C THR A 142 21.19 -10.87 44.05
N SER A 143 21.33 -10.00 43.07
CA SER A 143 21.77 -8.62 43.26
C SER A 143 20.93 -7.70 42.39
N GLN A 144 20.70 -6.49 42.88
CA GLN A 144 19.99 -5.44 42.14
C GLN A 144 20.98 -4.30 41.87
N SER A 145 21.00 -3.81 40.63
CA SER A 145 21.85 -2.71 40.22
C SER A 145 21.01 -1.70 39.44
N GLY A 146 20.60 -0.63 40.13
CA GLY A 146 19.64 0.33 39.60
C GLY A 146 18.31 -0.34 39.27
N LYS A 147 17.92 -0.29 37.99
CA LYS A 147 16.70 -0.93 37.46
C LYS A 147 16.88 -2.38 37.04
N SER A 148 18.12 -2.89 36.97
CA SER A 148 18.39 -4.25 36.49
C SER A 148 18.54 -5.23 37.65
N GLN A 149 17.96 -6.43 37.48
CA GLN A 149 18.09 -7.53 38.42
C GLN A 149 19.06 -8.57 37.85
N ARG A 150 20.07 -8.93 38.64
CA ARG A 150 21.02 -9.99 38.30
C ARG A 150 20.86 -11.16 39.27
N MET A 151 20.74 -12.36 38.74
CA MET A 151 20.71 -13.58 39.54
C MET A 151 21.84 -14.51 39.07
N THR A 152 22.42 -15.27 39.97
CA THR A 152 23.40 -16.31 39.66
C THR A 152 22.97 -17.57 40.37
N TRP A 153 22.64 -18.58 39.59
CA TRP A 153 22.31 -19.91 40.06
C TRP A 153 23.52 -20.81 39.91
N SER A 154 23.74 -21.70 40.87
CA SER A 154 24.83 -22.66 40.83
C SER A 154 24.26 -24.07 40.96
N TYR A 155 24.80 -24.99 40.16
CA TYR A 155 24.46 -26.41 40.15
C TYR A 155 25.73 -27.22 40.38
N LEU A 156 25.64 -28.29 41.16
CA LEU A 156 26.70 -29.29 41.28
C LEU A 156 26.41 -30.40 40.26
N LEU A 157 27.40 -30.71 39.43
CA LEU A 157 27.31 -31.81 38.46
C LEU A 157 27.92 -33.09 39.03
N ASP A 158 27.60 -34.22 38.41
CA ASP A 158 28.03 -35.55 38.87
C ASP A 158 29.55 -35.73 38.88
N ASP A 159 30.26 -35.00 38.02
CA ASP A 159 31.73 -34.98 37.95
C ASP A 159 32.39 -34.10 39.03
N GLY A 160 31.60 -33.49 39.92
CA GLY A 160 32.04 -32.57 40.96
C GLY A 160 32.28 -31.15 40.46
N SER A 161 32.11 -30.86 39.17
CA SER A 161 32.20 -29.49 38.66
C SER A 161 30.95 -28.67 39.01
N ARG A 162 31.09 -27.34 38.98
CA ARG A 162 29.97 -26.41 39.23
C ARG A 162 29.57 -25.68 37.96
N LEU A 163 28.31 -25.80 37.59
CA LEU A 163 27.71 -24.99 36.53
C LEU A 163 27.09 -23.74 37.16
N HIS A 164 27.58 -22.57 36.76
CA HIS A 164 26.98 -21.29 37.12
C HIS A 164 26.14 -20.77 35.94
N VAL A 165 24.89 -20.42 36.22
CA VAL A 165 23.96 -19.81 35.26
C VAL A 165 23.65 -18.41 35.76
N LYS A 166 24.01 -17.39 34.97
CA LYS A 166 23.72 -16.00 35.28
C LYS A 166 22.47 -15.56 34.54
N PHE A 167 21.60 -14.85 35.25
CA PHE A 167 20.40 -14.24 34.71
C PHE A 167 20.52 -12.72 34.83
N THR A 168 20.04 -12.02 33.80
CA THR A 168 19.88 -10.57 33.80
C THR A 168 18.44 -10.29 33.36
N ASP A 169 17.70 -9.53 34.15
CA ASP A 169 16.33 -9.11 33.84
C ASP A 169 15.40 -10.29 33.48
N GLY A 170 15.55 -11.40 34.22
CA GLY A 170 14.67 -12.57 34.09
C GLY A 170 15.02 -13.54 32.95
N VAL A 171 16.16 -13.39 32.28
CA VAL A 171 16.64 -14.33 31.25
C VAL A 171 18.09 -14.71 31.45
N VAL A 172 18.48 -15.93 31.03
CA VAL A 172 19.88 -16.38 31.05
C VAL A 172 20.72 -15.44 30.19
N SER A 173 21.75 -14.85 30.80
CA SER A 173 22.73 -13.99 30.13
C SER A 173 24.03 -14.72 29.83
N SER A 174 24.44 -15.66 30.68
CA SER A 174 25.64 -16.49 30.43
C SER A 174 25.66 -17.76 31.29
N THR A 175 26.39 -18.77 30.83
CA THR A 175 26.71 -19.98 31.58
C THR A 175 28.23 -20.11 31.71
N SER A 176 28.71 -20.64 32.83
CA SER A 176 30.12 -20.93 33.03
C SER A 176 30.31 -22.18 33.87
N LEU A 177 31.13 -23.11 33.38
CA LEU A 177 31.56 -24.29 34.12
C LEU A 177 32.82 -23.95 34.92
N ARG A 178 32.83 -24.24 36.20
CA ARG A 178 34.01 -24.12 37.06
C ARG A 178 34.36 -25.49 37.62
N GLN A 179 35.54 -25.99 37.27
CA GLN A 179 36.07 -27.20 37.89
C GLN A 179 36.67 -26.87 39.25
N GLU A 180 36.37 -27.69 40.26
CA GLU A 180 37.05 -27.61 41.54
C GLU A 180 38.44 -28.24 41.37
N LYS A 181 39.48 -27.48 41.69
CA LYS A 181 40.86 -27.94 41.55
C LYS A 181 41.12 -28.96 42.66
N LYS A 182 41.28 -30.23 42.27
CA LYS A 182 41.59 -31.35 43.16
C LYS A 182 42.94 -31.18 43.86
#